data_AF-A0A6J7P289-F1
#
_entry.id   AF-A0A6J7P289-F1
#
_cell.length_a   1.000
_cell.length_b   1.000
_cell.length_c   1.000
_cell.angle_alpha   90.00
_cell.angle_beta   90.00
_cell.angle_gamma   90.00
#
_symmetry.space_group_name_H-M   'P 1'
#
loop_
_entity.id
_entity.type
_entity.pdbx_description
1 polymer ?
#
loop_
_entity_poly.entity_id
_entity_poly.type
_entity_poly.pdbx_seq_one_letter_code
_entity_poly.pdbx_strand_id
1 'polypeptide(L)'
;MSTDERPSTQAEPIGFRDWLVGAVQFRLPWLGAPSDGRSSGRQQLVKALAVVAMCALVIGAWSVLRPKSGPDIAMLLPRAASTPAASSAASGASGSAASGPAAGAKIVVYVIGAVIVPGVVQVPGGSRVLDAVAAAGGAASDADLARVNLAAKLTDGQRVVVPRAGDPSAVLAPNDGGGVDPPPSANVEPVDLNNATAIQLDALPGIGPATAAAIIAYRTQHGPFRTVDALGDVKGIGTGKLEQLRPLVTV
;
A
#
# COMPACT_ATOMS: atom_id res chain seq x y z
N MET A 1 16.44 -43.97 -55.55
CA MET A 1 17.36 -43.20 -54.68
C MET A 1 16.52 -42.07 -54.07
N SER A 2 16.08 -42.12 -52.81
CA SER A 2 16.90 -42.07 -51.58
C SER A 2 17.81 -40.85 -51.67
N THR A 3 17.70 -39.80 -50.86
CA THR A 3 17.71 -39.72 -49.39
C THR A 3 17.45 -38.23 -49.07
N ASP A 4 16.47 -37.90 -48.24
CA ASP A 4 16.64 -37.41 -46.86
C ASP A 4 17.66 -36.26 -46.72
N GLU A 5 17.17 -35.07 -46.37
CA GLU A 5 17.84 -34.17 -45.42
C GLU A 5 16.84 -33.11 -44.90
N ARG A 6 16.39 -33.32 -43.66
CA ARG A 6 16.01 -32.24 -42.72
C ARG A 6 17.31 -31.76 -42.04
N PRO A 7 17.47 -30.47 -41.63
CA PRO A 7 16.74 -29.90 -40.48
C PRO A 7 16.36 -28.41 -40.70
N SER A 8 15.36 -27.82 -40.04
CA SER A 8 15.45 -27.39 -38.64
C SER A 8 14.12 -26.80 -38.21
N THR A 9 13.70 -27.18 -37.01
CA THR A 9 12.68 -26.54 -36.18
C THR A 9 12.88 -25.02 -36.07
N GLN A 10 11.91 -24.24 -36.54
CA GLN A 10 11.55 -22.98 -35.87
C GLN A 10 10.13 -23.11 -35.36
N ALA A 11 10.02 -23.25 -34.05
CA ALA A 11 8.80 -22.97 -33.31
C ALA A 11 8.66 -21.45 -33.25
N GLU A 12 7.67 -20.90 -33.95
CA GLU A 12 7.32 -19.51 -33.80
C GLU A 12 6.68 -19.30 -32.41
N PRO A 13 7.06 -18.25 -31.66
CA PRO A 13 6.40 -17.91 -30.42
C PRO A 13 5.00 -17.39 -30.75
N ILE A 14 3.97 -18.17 -30.39
CA ILE A 14 2.58 -17.73 -30.45
C ILE A 14 2.47 -16.50 -29.54
N GLY A 15 2.29 -15.34 -30.16
CA GLY A 15 2.21 -14.07 -29.45
C GLY A 15 0.96 -14.03 -28.56
N PHE A 16 1.13 -13.55 -27.33
CA PHE A 16 0.06 -13.27 -26.36
C PHE A 16 -1.10 -12.42 -26.91
N ARG A 17 -0.89 -11.74 -28.04
CA ARG A 17 -1.90 -10.96 -28.77
C ARG A 17 -2.94 -11.82 -29.49
N ASP A 18 -2.61 -13.05 -29.92
CA ASP A 18 -3.57 -13.99 -30.51
C ASP A 18 -4.42 -14.73 -29.46
N TRP A 19 -3.91 -14.86 -28.22
CA TRP A 19 -4.70 -15.34 -27.09
C TRP A 19 -5.77 -14.31 -26.64
N LEU A 20 -5.48 -13.01 -26.80
CA LEU A 20 -6.37 -11.93 -26.32
C LEU A 20 -7.51 -11.54 -27.27
N VAL A 21 -7.50 -11.97 -28.53
CA VAL A 21 -8.63 -11.71 -29.47
C VAL A 21 -9.61 -12.90 -29.53
N GLY A 22 -9.21 -14.10 -29.10
CA GLY A 22 -10.04 -15.31 -29.15
C GLY A 22 -10.97 -15.56 -27.97
N ALA A 23 -10.81 -14.88 -26.82
CA ALA A 23 -11.51 -15.23 -25.58
C ALA A 23 -12.77 -14.41 -25.25
N VAL A 24 -13.16 -13.41 -26.07
CA VAL A 24 -14.33 -12.55 -25.79
C VAL A 24 -15.27 -12.48 -27.00
N GLN A 25 -15.61 -13.64 -27.57
CA GLN A 25 -16.73 -13.74 -28.52
C GLN A 25 -17.55 -15.02 -28.41
N PHE A 26 -17.64 -15.62 -27.21
CA PHE A 26 -18.63 -16.68 -26.95
C PHE A 26 -19.97 -16.07 -26.49
N ARG A 27 -20.78 -15.73 -27.49
CA ARG A 27 -22.19 -15.36 -27.33
C ARG A 27 -23.04 -16.65 -27.26
N LEU A 28 -23.56 -16.91 -26.04
CA LEU A 28 -24.89 -17.44 -25.62
C LEU A 28 -25.60 -18.46 -26.56
N PRO A 29 -26.18 -19.59 -26.06
CA PRO A 29 -27.45 -19.52 -25.29
C PRO A 29 -27.83 -20.77 -24.44
N TRP A 30 -28.12 -20.62 -23.13
CA TRP A 30 -29.18 -21.39 -22.47
C TRP A 30 -29.52 -20.77 -21.10
N LEU A 31 -30.79 -20.40 -21.01
CA LEU A 31 -31.58 -19.94 -19.87
C LEU A 31 -31.32 -20.70 -18.55
N GLY A 32 -31.12 -19.92 -17.48
CA GLY A 32 -31.59 -20.23 -16.14
C GLY A 32 -32.23 -18.97 -15.56
N ALA A 33 -33.53 -18.78 -15.80
CA ALA A 33 -34.33 -17.72 -15.19
C ALA A 33 -34.34 -17.85 -13.65
N PRO A 34 -34.52 -16.76 -12.89
CA PRO A 34 -34.90 -16.88 -11.49
C PRO A 34 -36.26 -17.61 -11.42
N SER A 35 -36.23 -18.84 -10.92
CA SER A 35 -37.45 -19.51 -10.48
C SER A 35 -37.96 -18.78 -9.24
N ASP A 36 -39.09 -18.08 -9.38
CA ASP A 36 -40.02 -17.93 -8.27
C ASP A 36 -40.44 -19.34 -7.84
N GLY A 37 -39.89 -19.77 -6.71
CA GLY A 37 -40.00 -21.16 -6.30
C GLY A 37 -39.56 -21.36 -4.87
N ARG A 38 -40.32 -20.77 -3.94
CA ARG A 38 -40.57 -21.21 -2.55
C ARG A 38 -39.66 -22.36 -2.05
N SER A 39 -38.35 -22.13 -1.96
CA SER A 39 -37.39 -23.09 -1.41
C SER A 39 -37.32 -22.89 0.09
N SER A 40 -38.33 -23.48 0.74
CA SER A 40 -38.40 -23.92 2.13
C SER A 40 -37.27 -23.42 3.04
N GLY A 41 -37.48 -22.26 3.66
CA GLY A 41 -36.56 -21.63 4.63
C GLY A 41 -36.07 -22.54 5.76
N ARG A 42 -36.71 -23.69 5.99
CA ARG A 42 -36.23 -24.77 6.85
C ARG A 42 -34.87 -25.34 6.42
N GLN A 43 -34.59 -25.48 5.13
CA GLN A 43 -33.31 -26.00 4.61
C GLN A 43 -32.16 -25.01 4.85
N GLN A 44 -32.43 -23.71 4.73
CA GLN A 44 -31.44 -22.66 5.03
C GLN A 44 -31.19 -22.53 6.54
N LEU A 45 -32.23 -22.74 7.36
CA LEU A 45 -32.12 -22.68 8.82
C LEU A 45 -31.37 -23.89 9.39
N VAL A 46 -31.59 -25.10 8.85
CA VAL A 46 -30.81 -26.31 9.24
C VAL A 46 -29.33 -26.16 8.88
N LYS A 47 -29.01 -25.61 7.70
CA LYS A 47 -27.61 -25.34 7.31
C LYS A 47 -26.96 -24.28 8.21
N ALA A 48 -27.68 -23.21 8.56
CA ALA A 48 -27.19 -22.19 9.49
C ALA A 48 -26.94 -22.76 10.90
N LEU A 49 -27.85 -23.58 11.43
CA LEU A 49 -27.68 -24.22 12.75
C LEU A 49 -26.51 -25.21 12.77
N ALA A 50 -26.29 -25.96 11.69
CA ALA A 50 -25.15 -26.87 11.60
C ALA A 50 -23.81 -26.12 11.65
N VAL A 51 -23.71 -24.97 10.99
CA VAL A 51 -22.51 -24.12 11.03
C VAL A 51 -22.29 -23.53 12.42
N VAL A 52 -23.35 -23.05 13.08
CA VAL A 52 -23.24 -22.51 14.46
C VAL A 52 -22.81 -23.58 15.46
N ALA A 53 -23.35 -24.79 15.36
CA ALA A 53 -22.95 -25.91 16.21
C ALA A 53 -21.49 -26.32 15.99
N MET A 54 -21.01 -26.30 14.74
CA MET A 54 -19.62 -26.58 14.42
C MET A 54 -18.68 -25.51 14.99
N CYS A 55 -19.03 -24.22 14.88
CA CYS A 55 -18.26 -23.13 15.47
C CYS A 55 -18.19 -23.25 17.00
N ALA A 56 -19.30 -23.60 17.67
CA ALA A 56 -19.33 -23.78 19.12
C ALA A 56 -18.42 -24.93 19.59
N LEU A 57 -18.37 -26.05 18.84
CA LEU A 57 -17.47 -27.17 19.13
C LEU A 57 -15.99 -26.79 18.97
N VAL A 58 -15.65 -26.01 17.93
CA VAL A 58 -14.28 -25.54 17.70
C VAL A 58 -13.84 -24.57 18.80
N ILE A 59 -14.73 -23.64 19.22
CA ILE A 59 -14.45 -22.71 20.32
C ILE A 59 -14.31 -23.45 21.67
N GLY A 60 -15.14 -24.46 21.92
CA GLY A 60 -15.05 -25.32 23.11
C GLY A 60 -13.76 -26.14 23.15
N ALA A 61 -13.34 -26.71 22.02
CA ALA A 61 -12.07 -27.43 21.93
C ALA A 61 -10.86 -26.50 22.15
N TRP A 62 -10.94 -25.26 21.65
CA TRP A 62 -9.86 -24.28 21.78
C TRP A 62 -9.75 -23.69 23.20
N SER A 63 -10.85 -23.63 23.95
CA SER A 63 -10.84 -23.14 25.34
C SER A 63 -10.26 -24.16 26.32
N VAL A 64 -10.41 -25.47 26.03
CA VAL A 64 -9.85 -26.56 26.85
C VAL A 64 -8.34 -26.74 26.62
N LEU A 65 -7.81 -26.32 25.47
CA LEU A 65 -6.39 -26.46 25.11
C LEU A 65 -5.49 -25.28 25.51
N ARG A 66 -6.00 -24.27 26.24
CA ARG A 66 -5.13 -23.21 26.76
C ARG A 66 -4.31 -23.74 27.94
N PRO A 67 -2.96 -23.76 27.86
CA PRO A 67 -2.12 -24.22 28.95
C PRO A 67 -2.31 -23.31 30.18
N LYS A 68 -2.68 -23.92 31.32
CA LYS A 68 -2.71 -23.26 32.62
C LYS A 68 -1.29 -22.89 33.01
N SER A 69 -0.86 -21.67 32.71
CA SER A 69 0.37 -21.10 33.29
C SER A 69 0.04 -20.66 34.71
N GLY A 70 0.49 -21.43 35.70
CA GLY A 70 0.45 -21.03 37.09
C GLY A 70 1.48 -19.94 37.39
N PRO A 71 1.29 -19.11 38.42
CA PRO A 71 2.33 -18.24 38.92
C PRO A 71 3.26 -19.01 39.87
N ASP A 72 4.55 -19.09 39.53
CA ASP A 72 5.61 -19.46 40.48
C ASP A 72 5.81 -18.30 41.47
N ILE A 73 5.27 -18.49 42.66
CA ILE A 73 5.46 -17.64 43.84
C ILE A 73 6.83 -18.01 44.45
N ALA A 74 7.85 -17.20 44.15
CA ALA A 74 9.16 -17.31 44.78
C ALA A 74 9.08 -16.85 46.25
N MET A 75 8.95 -17.81 47.15
CA MET A 75 9.04 -17.61 48.59
C MET A 75 10.37 -18.18 49.11
N LEU A 76 11.24 -17.27 49.57
CA LEU A 76 12.18 -17.35 50.71
C LEU A 76 12.84 -18.71 51.06
N LEU A 77 14.18 -18.75 51.17
CA LEU A 77 14.92 -18.82 52.45
C LEU A 77 16.47 -18.80 52.26
N PRO A 78 17.28 -18.50 53.31
CA PRO A 78 18.67 -18.04 53.22
C PRO A 78 19.76 -19.03 53.72
N ARG A 79 21.03 -18.63 53.50
CA ARG A 79 22.28 -18.88 54.27
C ARG A 79 23.14 -20.15 53.96
N ALA A 80 24.36 -19.93 53.47
CA ALA A 80 25.68 -20.24 54.09
C ALA A 80 26.82 -19.93 53.07
N ALA A 81 27.69 -18.94 53.32
CA ALA A 81 29.13 -19.07 53.71
C ALA A 81 29.99 -19.83 52.65
N SER A 82 31.09 -19.34 52.07
CA SER A 82 32.32 -18.74 52.64
C SER A 82 33.24 -18.25 51.47
N THR A 83 33.66 -16.97 51.42
CA THR A 83 35.05 -16.40 51.61
C THR A 83 36.12 -16.69 50.51
N PRO A 84 37.20 -15.87 50.34
CA PRO A 84 37.49 -15.16 49.09
C PRO A 84 38.91 -15.40 48.50
N ALA A 85 39.23 -14.63 47.45
CA ALA A 85 40.56 -14.17 46.99
C ALA A 85 41.14 -14.75 45.68
N ALA A 86 41.35 -13.82 44.73
CA ALA A 86 42.62 -13.51 44.04
C ALA A 86 42.49 -13.33 42.51
N SER A 87 42.86 -12.12 42.09
CA SER A 87 43.08 -11.59 40.74
C SER A 87 43.85 -12.50 39.77
N SER A 88 43.57 -12.40 38.47
CA SER A 88 44.40 -11.57 37.56
C SER A 88 43.90 -11.56 36.11
N ALA A 89 43.82 -10.33 35.60
CA ALA A 89 43.97 -9.85 34.22
C ALA A 89 44.22 -10.86 33.09
N ALA A 90 43.37 -10.80 32.06
CA ALA A 90 43.70 -10.30 30.72
C ALA A 90 42.61 -10.73 29.71
N SER A 91 41.89 -9.76 29.13
CA SER A 91 41.75 -9.69 27.67
C SER A 91 41.03 -8.40 27.30
N GLY A 92 41.73 -7.57 26.53
CA GLY A 92 41.15 -6.39 25.91
C GLY A 92 40.13 -6.82 24.85
N ALA A 93 38.91 -6.38 25.02
CA ALA A 93 37.99 -6.02 23.96
C ALA A 93 36.95 -5.11 24.59
N SER A 94 37.28 -3.83 24.73
CA SER A 94 36.25 -2.78 24.81
C SER A 94 35.61 -2.65 23.42
N GLY A 95 34.98 -3.73 22.96
CA GLY A 95 33.91 -3.65 21.99
C GLY A 95 32.78 -2.98 22.72
N SER A 96 32.53 -1.72 22.36
CA SER A 96 31.33 -0.98 22.69
C SER A 96 30.13 -1.90 22.49
N ALA A 97 29.68 -2.54 23.58
CA ALA A 97 28.37 -3.17 23.61
C ALA A 97 27.41 -2.03 23.33
N ALA A 98 26.88 -2.02 22.11
CA ALA A 98 25.85 -1.11 21.69
C ALA A 98 24.78 -1.13 22.78
N SER A 99 24.70 -0.04 23.55
CA SER A 99 23.51 0.29 24.30
C SER A 99 22.38 0.29 23.28
N GLY A 100 21.65 -0.84 23.19
CA GLY A 100 20.37 -0.89 22.52
C GLY A 100 19.54 0.26 23.10
N PRO A 101 18.86 1.06 22.26
CA PRO A 101 18.12 2.20 22.74
C PRO A 101 17.08 1.69 23.76
N ALA A 102 17.00 2.40 24.89
CA ALA A 102 16.14 2.07 26.01
C ALA A 102 14.74 1.63 25.54
N ALA A 103 14.43 0.34 25.72
CA ALA A 103 13.08 -0.16 25.64
C ALA A 103 12.27 0.55 26.73
N GLY A 104 11.19 1.24 26.38
CA GLY A 104 10.35 1.82 27.43
C GLY A 104 9.06 2.50 26.97
N ALA A 105 9.13 3.40 25.99
CA ALA A 105 7.93 4.11 25.55
C ALA A 105 7.21 3.28 24.47
N LYS A 106 5.94 2.93 24.70
CA LYS A 106 5.08 2.41 23.62
C LYS A 106 4.66 3.57 22.74
N ILE A 107 4.66 3.36 21.43
CA ILE A 107 4.14 4.30 20.44
C ILE A 107 2.83 3.76 19.87
N VAL A 108 1.94 4.67 19.50
CA VAL A 108 0.64 4.41 18.93
C VAL A 108 0.70 4.67 17.43
N VAL A 109 0.33 3.68 16.62
CA VAL A 109 0.36 3.79 15.15
C VAL A 109 -0.96 3.31 14.55
N TYR A 110 -1.36 3.92 13.44
CA TYR A 110 -2.60 3.57 12.74
C TYR A 110 -2.30 2.71 11.51
N VAL A 111 -2.73 1.46 11.52
CA VAL A 111 -2.48 0.49 10.45
C VAL A 111 -3.77 0.26 9.65
N ILE A 112 -3.72 0.48 8.34
CA ILE A 112 -4.86 0.31 7.43
C ILE A 112 -4.50 -0.45 6.16
N GLY A 113 -5.52 -0.92 5.45
CA GLY A 113 -5.38 -1.61 4.18
C GLY A 113 -5.47 -3.13 4.33
N ALA A 114 -4.61 -3.86 3.63
CA ALA A 114 -4.60 -5.32 3.56
C ALA A 114 -3.92 -5.96 4.78
N VAL A 115 -4.48 -5.74 5.97
CA VAL A 115 -4.09 -6.38 7.23
C VAL A 115 -5.30 -7.08 7.86
N ILE A 116 -5.08 -8.08 8.72
CA ILE A 116 -6.18 -8.86 9.30
C ILE A 116 -7.07 -7.99 10.19
N VAL A 117 -6.47 -7.16 11.05
CA VAL A 117 -7.17 -6.27 11.98
C VAL A 117 -6.70 -4.84 11.76
N PRO A 118 -7.30 -4.08 10.82
CA PRO A 118 -6.98 -2.67 10.65
C PRO A 118 -7.45 -1.88 11.87
N GLY A 119 -6.66 -0.88 12.25
CA GLY A 119 -6.93 -0.08 13.44
C GLY A 119 -5.68 0.51 14.07
N VAL A 120 -5.86 1.09 15.25
CA VAL A 120 -4.77 1.67 16.03
C VAL A 120 -4.14 0.56 16.88
N VAL A 121 -2.81 0.42 16.79
CA VAL A 121 -2.03 -0.58 17.53
C VAL A 121 -0.92 0.09 18.33
N GLN A 122 -0.50 -0.56 19.42
CA GLN A 122 0.61 -0.11 20.26
C GLN A 122 1.81 -1.02 20.07
N VAL A 123 2.96 -0.43 19.73
CA VAL A 123 4.24 -1.15 19.56
C VAL A 123 5.34 -0.50 20.40
N PRO A 124 6.40 -1.23 20.79
CA PRO A 124 7.54 -0.62 21.46
C PRO A 124 8.18 0.51 20.63
N GLY A 125 8.70 1.53 21.31
CA GLY A 125 9.46 2.61 20.65
C GLY A 125 10.69 2.07 19.93
N GLY A 126 10.90 2.53 18.70
CA GLY A 126 11.95 2.01 17.82
C GLY A 126 11.54 0.78 17.00
N SER A 127 10.30 0.29 17.14
CA SER A 127 9.72 -0.72 16.25
C SER A 127 9.72 -0.29 14.79
N ARG A 128 9.70 -1.27 13.90
CA ARG A 128 9.62 -1.08 12.45
C ARG A 128 8.21 -1.34 11.94
N VAL A 129 7.93 -0.93 10.70
CA VAL A 129 6.64 -1.15 10.04
C VAL A 129 6.21 -2.62 10.07
N LEU A 130 7.16 -3.56 9.96
CA LEU A 130 6.91 -4.99 10.12
C LEU A 130 6.22 -5.33 11.45
N ASP A 131 6.66 -4.72 12.56
CA ASP A 131 6.14 -4.99 13.90
C ASP A 131 4.70 -4.48 14.05
N ALA A 132 4.37 -3.34 13.43
CA ALA A 132 3.00 -2.83 13.40
C ALA A 132 2.06 -3.69 12.56
N VAL A 133 2.53 -4.21 11.43
CA VAL A 133 1.74 -5.17 10.62
C VAL A 133 1.51 -6.46 11.40
N ALA A 134 2.52 -6.96 12.13
CA ALA A 134 2.35 -8.12 13.02
C ALA A 134 1.36 -7.83 14.16
N ALA A 135 1.44 -6.65 14.78
CA ALA A 135 0.51 -6.20 15.82
C ALA A 135 -0.93 -6.04 15.31
N ALA A 136 -1.11 -5.74 14.01
CA ALA A 136 -2.40 -5.72 13.32
C ALA A 136 -2.92 -7.11 12.91
N GLY A 137 -2.35 -8.19 13.47
CA GLY A 137 -2.72 -9.57 13.16
C GLY A 137 -2.02 -10.15 11.92
N GLY A 138 -1.08 -9.42 11.32
CA GLY A 138 -0.38 -9.82 10.10
C GLY A 138 -1.03 -9.28 8.83
N ALA A 139 -0.36 -9.55 7.71
CA ALA A 139 -0.82 -9.17 6.39
C ALA A 139 -1.98 -10.08 5.93
N ALA A 140 -2.96 -9.51 5.23
CA ALA A 140 -4.01 -10.30 4.56
C ALA A 140 -3.43 -11.12 3.39
N SER A 141 -4.14 -12.15 2.94
CA SER A 141 -3.69 -13.02 1.84
C SER A 141 -3.51 -12.31 0.50
N ASP A 142 -4.20 -11.18 0.31
CA ASP A 142 -4.12 -10.33 -0.85
C ASP A 142 -3.26 -9.07 -0.61
N ALA A 143 -2.48 -9.04 0.46
CA ALA A 143 -1.59 -7.92 0.77
C ALA A 143 -0.33 -7.92 -0.12
N ASP A 144 0.03 -6.75 -0.63
CA ASP A 144 1.27 -6.53 -1.37
C ASP A 144 2.31 -5.83 -0.48
N LEU A 145 3.02 -6.64 0.31
CA LEU A 145 4.06 -6.14 1.22
C LEU A 145 5.32 -5.66 0.48
N ALA A 146 5.53 -6.05 -0.78
CA ALA A 146 6.70 -5.63 -1.55
C ALA A 146 6.66 -4.13 -1.85
N ARG A 147 5.48 -3.52 -1.78
CA ARG A 147 5.26 -2.08 -1.95
C ARG A 147 5.37 -1.26 -0.67
N VAL A 148 5.64 -1.91 0.47
CA VAL A 148 5.75 -1.26 1.77
C VAL A 148 7.19 -1.37 2.27
N ASN A 149 7.75 -0.27 2.76
CA ASN A 149 9.05 -0.32 3.45
C ASN A 149 8.86 -0.92 4.86
N LEU A 150 8.84 -2.25 4.95
CA LEU A 150 8.69 -3.00 6.21
C LEU A 150 9.80 -2.70 7.22
N ALA A 151 10.96 -2.26 6.73
CA ALA A 151 12.11 -1.93 7.55
C ALA A 151 12.07 -0.49 8.07
N ALA A 152 11.19 0.39 7.61
CA ALA A 152 11.11 1.76 8.12
C ALA A 152 10.84 1.75 9.64
N LYS A 153 11.56 2.61 10.38
CA LYS A 153 11.27 2.84 11.80
C LYS A 153 9.92 3.54 11.93
N LEU A 154 9.21 3.20 12.99
CA LEU A 154 7.94 3.82 13.33
C LEU A 154 8.15 4.98 14.30
N THR A 155 7.38 6.04 14.07
CA THR A 155 7.21 7.19 14.94
C THR A 155 5.80 7.15 15.56
N ASP A 156 5.65 7.72 16.75
CA ASP A 156 4.33 7.87 17.37
C ASP A 156 3.38 8.70 16.49
N GLY A 157 2.12 8.27 16.40
CA GLY A 157 1.10 8.88 15.55
C GLY A 157 1.22 8.51 14.06
N GLN A 158 2.20 7.69 13.65
CA GLN A 158 2.40 7.36 12.24
C GLN A 158 1.27 6.48 11.68
N ARG A 159 0.90 6.76 10.42
CA ARG A 159 -0.03 5.94 9.63
C ARG A 159 0.74 4.99 8.71
N VAL A 160 0.40 3.70 8.75
CA VAL A 160 0.93 2.65 7.89
C VAL A 160 -0.19 2.14 6.99
N VAL A 161 0.06 2.16 5.67
CA VAL A 161 -0.90 1.66 4.68
C VAL A 161 -0.32 0.41 4.01
N VAL A 162 -1.06 -0.69 4.08
CA VAL A 162 -0.70 -1.93 3.39
C VAL A 162 -1.57 -2.08 2.14
N PRO A 163 -1.00 -2.01 0.92
CA PRO A 163 -1.79 -2.10 -0.30
C PRO A 163 -2.24 -3.54 -0.59
N ARG A 164 -3.32 -3.67 -1.38
CA ARG A 164 -3.76 -4.96 -1.94
C ARG A 164 -3.03 -5.22 -3.27
N ALA A 165 -2.76 -6.48 -3.55
CA ALA A 165 -2.16 -6.90 -4.81
C ALA A 165 -3.09 -6.53 -5.98
N GLY A 166 -2.54 -5.82 -6.97
CA GLY A 166 -3.27 -5.40 -8.17
C GLY A 166 -4.04 -4.07 -8.04
N ASP A 167 -4.00 -3.38 -6.90
CA ASP A 167 -4.58 -2.04 -6.79
C ASP A 167 -3.61 -0.98 -7.36
N PRO A 168 -3.96 -0.29 -8.46
CA PRO A 168 -3.10 0.75 -9.03
C PRO A 168 -3.00 2.00 -8.13
N SER A 169 -3.88 2.15 -7.13
CA SER A 169 -4.00 3.37 -6.33
C SER A 169 -2.98 3.52 -5.21
N ALA A 170 -2.11 2.54 -4.99
CA ALA A 170 -1.02 2.64 -4.02
C ALA A 170 0.26 3.22 -4.64
N VAL A 171 0.16 4.40 -5.26
CA VAL A 171 1.37 5.18 -5.56
C VAL A 171 2.03 5.49 -4.22
N LEU A 172 3.30 5.09 -4.10
CA LEU A 172 4.17 5.17 -2.95
C LEU A 172 3.78 6.29 -1.97
N ALA A 173 2.93 6.00 -0.98
CA ALA A 173 2.80 6.88 0.16
C ALA A 173 4.11 6.71 0.94
N PRO A 174 4.93 7.74 1.10
CA PRO A 174 6.06 7.66 2.00
C PRO A 174 5.49 7.30 3.38
N ASN A 175 6.00 6.23 3.98
CA ASN A 175 5.72 5.88 5.37
C ASN A 175 6.37 6.90 6.34
N ASP A 176 6.47 8.17 5.96
CA ASP A 176 7.05 9.20 6.81
C ASP A 176 6.03 9.60 7.86
N GLY A 177 6.38 9.40 9.13
CA GLY A 177 5.68 9.90 10.31
C GLY A 177 5.73 11.43 10.44
N GLY A 178 5.55 12.15 9.34
CA GLY A 178 5.17 13.56 9.34
C GLY A 178 3.66 13.64 9.36
N GLY A 179 3.11 14.43 10.26
CA GLY A 179 1.72 14.85 10.16
C GLY A 179 1.41 15.26 8.72
N VAL A 180 0.19 14.96 8.28
CA VAL A 180 -0.38 15.56 7.09
C VAL A 180 -0.47 17.07 7.30
N ASP A 181 0.64 17.77 7.12
CA ASP A 181 0.55 18.98 6.35
C ASP A 181 -0.08 18.56 5.01
N PRO A 182 -1.16 19.23 4.55
CA PRO A 182 -1.54 19.11 3.14
C PRO A 182 -0.25 19.27 2.32
N PRO A 183 -0.10 18.57 1.18
CA PRO A 183 1.15 18.61 0.41
C PRO A 183 1.61 20.06 0.43
N PRO A 184 2.84 20.38 0.92
CA PRO A 184 3.29 21.76 0.95
C PRO A 184 2.93 22.23 -0.44
N SER A 185 1.98 23.19 -0.53
CA SER A 185 1.56 23.75 -1.80
C SER A 185 2.87 23.90 -2.49
N ALA A 186 3.08 23.06 -3.53
CA ALA A 186 4.40 23.02 -4.11
C ALA A 186 4.67 24.49 -4.35
N ASN A 187 5.87 24.95 -4.04
CA ASN A 187 6.35 26.05 -4.83
C ASN A 187 6.34 25.46 -6.25
N VAL A 188 5.14 25.46 -6.86
CA VAL A 188 4.83 25.16 -8.23
C VAL A 188 5.54 26.35 -8.82
N GLU A 189 6.79 26.12 -9.18
CA GLU A 189 7.49 27.07 -10.01
C GLU A 189 6.51 27.43 -11.11
N PRO A 190 6.16 28.72 -11.24
CA PRO A 190 5.17 29.15 -12.22
C PRO A 190 5.52 28.55 -13.58
N VAL A 191 4.58 27.84 -14.17
CA VAL A 191 4.79 27.18 -15.46
C VAL A 191 4.92 28.26 -16.52
N ASP A 192 6.09 28.34 -17.15
CA ASP A 192 6.34 29.28 -18.24
C ASP A 192 5.54 28.86 -19.49
N LEU A 193 4.55 29.67 -19.89
CA LEU A 193 3.68 29.41 -21.03
C LEU A 193 4.44 29.31 -22.36
N ASN A 194 5.57 29.98 -22.48
CA ASN A 194 6.36 30.01 -23.71
C ASN A 194 7.22 28.75 -23.85
N ASN A 195 7.75 28.23 -22.75
CA ASN A 195 8.64 27.06 -22.74
C ASN A 195 7.98 25.74 -22.30
N ALA A 196 6.78 25.80 -21.73
CA ALA A 196 6.13 24.61 -21.19
C ALA A 196 5.85 23.54 -22.25
N THR A 197 5.98 22.28 -21.82
CA THR A 197 5.60 21.11 -22.61
C THR A 197 4.11 20.80 -22.44
N ALA A 198 3.54 19.99 -23.33
CA ALA A 198 2.13 19.58 -23.26
C ALA A 198 1.80 18.92 -21.91
N ILE A 199 2.72 18.11 -21.37
CA ILE A 199 2.55 17.41 -20.08
C ILE A 199 2.56 18.41 -18.92
N GLN A 200 3.42 19.43 -18.96
CA GLN A 200 3.49 20.46 -17.92
C GLN A 200 2.23 21.34 -17.92
N LEU A 201 1.68 21.65 -19.10
CA LEU A 201 0.42 22.37 -19.22
C LEU A 201 -0.77 21.52 -18.77
N ASP A 202 -0.78 20.22 -19.09
CA ASP A 202 -1.82 19.26 -18.66
C ASP A 202 -1.85 19.02 -17.14
N ALA A 203 -0.72 19.23 -16.45
CA ALA A 203 -0.66 19.17 -15.00
C ALA A 203 -1.34 20.37 -14.29
N LEU A 204 -1.71 21.42 -15.02
CA LEU A 204 -2.37 22.60 -14.45
C LEU A 204 -3.86 22.31 -14.15
N PRO A 205 -4.39 22.84 -13.04
CA PRO A 205 -5.78 22.58 -12.65
C PRO A 205 -6.75 23.09 -13.72
N GLY A 206 -7.61 22.20 -14.22
CA GLY A 206 -8.63 22.54 -15.22
C GLY A 206 -8.12 22.66 -16.66
N ILE A 207 -6.84 22.41 -16.90
CA ILE A 207 -6.26 22.19 -18.23
C ILE A 207 -6.20 20.68 -18.46
N GLY A 208 -6.73 20.26 -19.61
CA GLY A 208 -6.62 18.87 -20.07
C GLY A 208 -5.83 18.81 -21.38
N PRO A 209 -5.62 17.61 -21.96
CA PRO A 209 -4.76 17.43 -23.12
C PRO A 209 -5.22 18.24 -24.34
N ALA A 210 -6.53 18.41 -24.51
CA ALA A 210 -7.11 19.24 -25.57
C ALA A 210 -6.81 20.75 -25.38
N THR A 211 -6.86 21.25 -24.15
CA THR A 211 -6.57 22.66 -23.85
C THR A 211 -5.08 22.93 -23.88
N ALA A 212 -4.24 22.00 -23.38
CA ALA A 212 -2.80 22.08 -23.50
C ALA A 212 -2.35 22.14 -24.97
N ALA A 213 -2.93 21.31 -25.84
CA ALA A 213 -2.69 21.37 -27.28
C ALA A 213 -3.14 22.71 -27.89
N ALA A 214 -4.25 23.29 -27.43
CA ALA A 214 -4.72 24.59 -27.88
C ALA A 214 -3.77 25.73 -27.48
N ILE A 215 -3.19 25.69 -26.28
CA ILE A 215 -2.18 26.68 -25.82
C ILE A 215 -0.93 26.60 -26.72
N ILE A 216 -0.45 25.39 -27.01
CA ILE A 216 0.72 25.18 -27.89
C ILE A 216 0.42 25.64 -29.32
N ALA A 217 -0.79 25.36 -29.83
CA ALA A 217 -1.21 25.83 -31.14
C ALA A 217 -1.30 27.37 -31.19
N TYR A 218 -1.82 28.00 -30.13
CA TYR A 218 -1.91 29.45 -30.02
C TYR A 218 -0.52 30.10 -30.08
N ARG A 219 0.46 29.62 -29.28
CA ARG A 219 1.82 30.19 -29.33
C ARG A 219 2.52 29.99 -30.68
N THR A 220 2.16 28.93 -31.40
CA THR A 220 2.73 28.65 -32.73
C THR A 220 2.14 29.56 -33.80
N GLN A 221 0.85 29.92 -33.68
CA GLN A 221 0.14 30.74 -34.66
C GLN A 221 0.24 32.25 -34.40
N HIS A 222 0.20 32.66 -33.13
CA HIS A 222 0.18 34.06 -32.71
C HIS A 222 1.54 34.55 -32.17
N GLY A 223 2.51 33.64 -31.99
CA GLY A 223 3.79 33.93 -31.37
C GLY A 223 3.76 33.78 -29.83
N PRO A 224 4.87 34.10 -29.14
CA PRO A 224 4.98 33.90 -27.71
C PRO A 224 3.97 34.76 -26.92
N PHE A 225 3.50 34.23 -25.80
CA PHE A 225 2.66 34.94 -24.85
C PHE A 225 3.42 36.12 -24.24
N ARG A 226 2.83 37.30 -24.27
CA ARG A 226 3.38 38.53 -23.67
C ARG A 226 2.86 38.79 -22.27
N THR A 227 1.67 38.28 -21.98
CA THR A 227 0.98 38.42 -20.71
C THR A 227 0.24 37.12 -20.42
N VAL A 228 0.00 36.85 -19.13
CA VAL A 228 -0.81 35.70 -18.71
C VAL A 228 -2.27 35.84 -19.18
N ASP A 229 -2.76 37.07 -19.34
CA ASP A 229 -4.13 37.35 -19.78
C ASP A 229 -4.44 36.87 -21.21
N ALA A 230 -3.42 36.72 -22.05
CA ALA A 230 -3.58 36.20 -23.41
C ALA A 230 -4.02 34.71 -23.43
N LEU A 231 -3.96 34.00 -22.30
CA LEU A 231 -4.63 32.69 -22.17
C LEU A 231 -6.14 32.76 -22.38
N GLY A 232 -6.78 33.92 -22.16
CA GLY A 232 -8.21 34.10 -22.38
C GLY A 232 -8.64 33.98 -23.84
N ASP A 233 -7.71 34.18 -24.78
CA ASP A 233 -7.97 34.02 -26.21
C ASP A 233 -7.85 32.56 -26.67
N VAL A 234 -7.35 31.66 -25.80
CA VAL A 234 -7.19 30.25 -26.11
C VAL A 234 -8.53 29.51 -25.96
N LYS A 235 -8.90 28.77 -27.01
CA LYS A 235 -10.12 27.96 -27.03
C LYS A 235 -10.15 26.97 -25.86
N GLY A 236 -11.12 27.14 -24.96
CA GLY A 236 -11.34 26.25 -23.80
C GLY A 236 -10.84 26.80 -22.46
N ILE A 237 -10.27 28.01 -22.44
CA ILE A 237 -9.93 28.76 -21.24
C ILE A 237 -10.97 29.88 -21.07
N GLY A 238 -11.86 29.72 -20.09
CA GLY A 238 -12.78 30.79 -19.69
C GLY A 238 -12.19 31.63 -18.55
N THR A 239 -12.85 32.74 -18.22
CA THR A 239 -12.48 33.65 -17.12
C THR A 239 -12.24 32.90 -15.80
N GLY A 240 -13.13 31.97 -15.44
CA GLY A 240 -12.99 31.17 -14.22
C GLY A 240 -11.76 30.26 -14.19
N LYS A 241 -11.30 29.75 -15.34
CA LYS A 241 -10.05 28.98 -15.43
C LYS A 241 -8.84 29.90 -15.41
N LEU A 242 -8.91 31.04 -16.09
CA LEU A 242 -7.83 32.02 -16.14
C LEU A 242 -7.48 32.55 -14.74
N GLU A 243 -8.48 32.84 -13.91
CA GLU A 243 -8.27 33.26 -12.52
C GLU A 243 -7.54 32.21 -11.68
N GLN A 244 -7.85 30.93 -11.89
CA GLN A 244 -7.19 29.82 -11.21
C GLN A 244 -5.75 29.60 -11.69
N LEU A 245 -5.48 29.92 -12.96
CA LEU A 245 -4.17 29.69 -13.58
C LEU A 245 -3.19 30.83 -13.37
N ARG A 246 -3.67 32.08 -13.21
CA ARG A 246 -2.84 33.27 -12.97
C ARG A 246 -1.72 33.10 -11.92
N PRO A 247 -1.96 32.50 -10.74
CA PRO A 247 -0.89 32.31 -9.75
C PRO A 247 0.07 31.16 -10.06
N LEU A 248 -0.22 30.33 -11.08
CA LEU A 248 0.49 29.09 -11.38
C LEU A 248 1.31 29.16 -12.69
N VAL A 249 1.24 30.27 -13.42
CA VAL A 249 1.86 30.41 -14.76
C VAL A 249 2.61 31.73 -14.89
N THR A 250 3.65 31.73 -15.74
CA THR A 250 4.47 32.90 -16.09
C THR A 250 4.70 32.96 -17.61
N VAL A 251 5.25 34.06 -18.11
CA VAL A 251 5.61 34.29 -19.52
C VAL A 251 7.07 34.62 -19.70
#